data_AF-A0A1P8XLM5-F1
#
_entry.id   AF-A0A1P8XLM5-F1
#
_cell.length_a   1.000
_cell.length_b   1.000
_cell.length_c   1.000
_cell.angle_alpha   90.00
_cell.angle_beta   90.00
_cell.angle_gamma   90.00
#
_symmetry.space_group_name_H-M   'P 1'
#
loop_
_entity.id
_entity.type
_entity.pdbx_description
1 polymer ?
#
loop_
_entity_poly.entity_id
_entity_poly.type
_entity_poly.pdbx_seq_one_letter_code
_entity_poly.pdbx_strand_id
1 'polypeptide(L)' 'MDQSEREILEFVILWAPFGGPDDEEVFVRFGISVPQLYERFDSTVRRLSAGTSVALSPKLKMLATRAIHLHRQAWPTAI' A
#
# COMPACT_ATOMS: atom_id res chain seq x y z
N MET A 1 -4.42 -11.98 1.03
CA MET A 1 -4.05 -10.82 0.21
C MET A 1 -4.31 -11.18 -1.24
N ASP A 2 -5.11 -10.37 -1.93
CA ASP A 2 -5.40 -10.56 -3.36
C ASP A 2 -4.38 -9.84 -4.27
N GLN A 3 -4.58 -9.91 -5.58
CA GLN A 3 -3.69 -9.30 -6.57
C GLN A 3 -3.77 -7.76 -6.56
N SER A 4 -4.97 -7.19 -6.38
CA SER A 4 -5.17 -5.74 -6.37
C SER A 4 -4.51 -5.11 -5.15
N GLU A 5 -4.68 -5.73 -3.98
CA GLU A 5 -4.01 -5.34 -2.74
C GLU A 5 -2.49 -5.35 -2.90
N ARG A 6 -1.94 -6.42 -3.52
CA ARG A 6 -0.51 -6.52 -3.77
C ARG A 6 0.01 -5.39 -4.65
N GLU A 7 -0.68 -5.09 -5.74
CA GLU A 7 -0.29 -4.03 -6.68
C GLU A 7 -0.29 -2.65 -6.02
N ILE A 8 -1.29 -2.37 -5.18
CA ILE A 8 -1.35 -1.14 -4.39
C ILE A 8 -0.17 -1.06 -3.42
N LEU A 9 0.12 -2.14 -2.68
CA LEU A 9 1.26 -2.16 -1.75
C LEU A 9 2.59 -1.96 -2.48
N GLU A 10 2.83 -2.68 -3.58
CA GLU A 10 4.04 -2.56 -4.39
C GLU A 10 4.22 -1.13 -4.91
N PHE A 11 3.13 -0.52 -5.40
CA PHE A 11 3.15 0.83 -5.93
C PHE A 11 3.42 1.89 -4.87
N VAL A 12 2.73 1.85 -3.73
CA VAL A 12 2.95 2.82 -2.64
C VAL A 12 4.36 2.69 -2.06
N ILE A 13 4.88 1.46 -1.92
CA ILE A 13 6.25 1.23 -1.45
C ILE A 13 7.28 1.78 -2.45
N LEU A 14 7.04 1.62 -3.75
CA LEU A 14 7.90 2.16 -4.80
C LEU A 14 7.97 3.69 -4.74
N TRP A 15 6.83 4.34 -4.52
CA TRP A 15 6.70 5.80 -4.49
C TRP A 15 7.09 6.44 -3.15
N ALA A 16 7.20 5.66 -2.09
CA ALA A 16 7.55 6.15 -0.75
C ALA A 16 8.81 7.04 -0.67
N PRO A 17 9.92 6.74 -1.39
CA PRO A 17 11.11 7.60 -1.36
C PRO A 17 10.93 8.96 -2.04
N PHE A 18 9.86 9.14 -2.85
CA PHE A 18 9.69 10.28 -3.75
C PHE A 18 8.60 11.28 -3.32
N GLY A 19 7.98 11.09 -2.14
CA GLY A 19 6.87 11.94 -1.67
C GLY A 19 5.46 11.46 -2.06
N GLY A 20 5.36 10.43 -2.90
CA GLY A 20 4.10 9.81 -3.32
C GLY A 20 3.86 9.92 -4.82
N PRO A 21 2.94 9.11 -5.35
CA PRO A 21 2.54 9.18 -6.75
C PRO A 21 1.71 10.44 -7.02
N ASP A 22 1.78 10.97 -8.23
CA ASP A 22 0.86 12.01 -8.70
C ASP A 22 -0.51 11.42 -9.09
N ASP A 23 -1.53 12.28 -9.18
CA ASP A 23 -2.91 11.86 -9.42
C ASP A 23 -3.14 11.29 -10.83
N GLU A 24 -2.40 11.76 -11.85
CA GLU A 24 -2.52 11.23 -13.21
C GLU A 24 -2.03 9.78 -13.28
N GLU A 25 -0.89 9.48 -12.67
CA GLU A 25 -0.35 8.12 -12.64
C GLU A 25 -1.24 7.15 -11.85
N VAL A 26 -1.78 7.60 -10.70
CA VAL A 26 -2.74 6.79 -9.93
C VAL A 26 -3.99 6.51 -10.76
N PHE A 27 -4.52 7.53 -11.44
CA PHE A 27 -5.73 7.37 -12.25
C PHE A 27 -5.50 6.43 -13.43
N VAL A 28 -4.38 6.56 -14.15
CA VAL A 28 -4.05 5.68 -15.29
C VAL A 28 -3.88 4.22 -14.85
N ARG A 29 -3.25 3.99 -13.70
CA ARG A 29 -2.94 2.62 -13.24
C ARG A 29 -4.09 1.94 -12.51
N PHE A 30 -4.86 2.68 -11.72
CA PHE A 30 -5.85 2.11 -10.79
C PHE A 30 -7.28 2.64 -11.02
N GLY A 31 -7.47 3.68 -11.82
CA GLY A 31 -8.78 4.31 -12.07
C GLY A 31 -9.39 4.98 -10.83
N ILE A 32 -8.56 5.36 -9.86
CA ILE A 32 -8.96 5.98 -8.58
C ILE A 32 -8.09 7.21 -8.32
N SER A 33 -8.51 8.06 -7.38
CA SER A 33 -7.70 9.21 -6.95
C SER A 33 -6.64 8.82 -5.91
N VAL A 34 -5.64 9.68 -5.71
CA VAL A 34 -4.61 9.50 -4.67
C VAL A 34 -5.21 9.27 -3.26
N PRO A 35 -6.22 10.02 -2.79
CA PRO A 35 -6.87 9.73 -1.50
C PRO A 35 -7.46 8.31 -1.42
N GLN A 36 -8.14 7.85 -2.48
CA GLN A 36 -8.72 6.50 -2.52
C GLN A 36 -7.64 5.42 -2.53
N LEU A 37 -6.49 5.66 -3.19
CA LEU A 37 -5.33 4.77 -3.13
C LEU A 37 -4.83 4.63 -1.69
N TYR A 38 -4.69 5.74 -0.96
CA TYR A 38 -4.22 5.72 0.41
C TYR A 38 -5.22 5.09 1.39
N GLU A 39 -6.52 5.30 1.22
CA GLU A 39 -7.55 4.59 2.00
C GLU A 39 -7.45 3.07 1.82
N ARG A 40 -7.27 2.60 0.58
CA ARG A 40 -7.09 1.17 0.28
C ARG A 40 -5.79 0.63 0.88
N PHE A 41 -4.71 1.40 0.80
CA PHE A 41 -3.44 1.06 1.43
C PHE A 41 -3.58 0.92 2.95
N ASP A 42 -4.17 1.91 3.64
CA ASP A 42 -4.39 1.90 5.09
C ASP A 42 -5.25 0.70 5.51
N SER A 43 -6.38 0.46 4.85
CA SER A 43 -7.26 -0.68 5.12
C SER A 43 -6.53 -2.02 4.97
N THR A 44 -5.73 -2.16 3.91
CA THR A 44 -4.93 -3.37 3.66
C THR A 44 -3.88 -3.57 4.75
N VAL A 45 -3.13 -2.53 5.11
CA VAL A 45 -2.07 -2.61 6.13
C VAL A 45 -2.65 -2.89 7.51
N ARG A 46 -3.79 -2.30 7.89
CA ARG A 46 -4.47 -2.58 9.16
C ARG A 46 -4.88 -4.04 9.27
N ARG A 47 -5.46 -4.61 8.21
CA ARG A 47 -5.82 -6.04 8.15
C ARG A 47 -4.60 -6.95 8.26
N LEU A 48 -3.50 -6.61 7.58
CA LEU A 48 -2.25 -7.37 7.66
C LEU A 48 -1.64 -7.30 9.05
N SER A 49 -1.68 -6.13 9.69
CA SER A 49 -1.18 -5.92 11.06
C SER A 49 -1.99 -6.66 12.11
N ALA A 50 -3.31 -6.81 11.89
CA ALA A 50 -4.21 -7.56 12.75
C ALA A 50 -4.05 -9.09 12.63
N GLY A 51 -3.10 -9.59 11.85
CA GLY A 51 -2.82 -11.03 11.71
C GLY A 51 -3.84 -11.80 10.87
N THR A 52 -4.76 -11.12 10.18
CA THR A 52 -5.83 -11.74 9.38
C THR A 52 -5.35 -12.31 8.05
N SER A 53 -4.04 -12.53 7.88
CA SER A 53 -3.50 -13.04 6.62
C SER A 53 -3.34 -14.55 6.65
N VAL A 54 -4.14 -15.23 5.81
CA VAL A 54 -3.90 -16.57 5.30
C VAL A 54 -2.41 -16.73 4.95
N ALA A 55 -1.86 -17.94 5.11
CA ALA A 55 -0.46 -18.29 4.86
C ALA A 55 0.09 -17.62 3.58
N LEU A 56 0.91 -16.58 3.75
CA LEU A 56 1.53 -15.85 2.66
C LEU A 56 2.82 -16.53 2.20
N SER A 57 3.12 -16.47 0.90
CA SER A 57 4.45 -16.84 0.41
C SER A 57 5.53 -15.88 0.95
N PRO A 58 6.82 -16.27 0.96
CA PRO A 58 7.90 -15.43 1.50
C PRO A 58 7.95 -14.02 0.89
N LYS A 59 7.77 -13.90 -0.43
CA LYS A 59 7.71 -12.61 -1.13
C LYS A 59 6.59 -11.72 -0.58
N LEU A 60 5.40 -12.28 -0.37
CA LEU A 60 4.24 -11.54 0.12
C LEU A 60 4.39 -11.15 1.60
N LYS A 61 5.05 -11.97 2.41
CA LYS A 61 5.41 -11.60 3.80
C LYS A 61 6.35 -10.42 3.84
N MET A 62 7.36 -10.40 2.96
CA MET A 62 8.30 -9.28 2.86
C MET A 62 7.60 -7.98 2.44
N LEU A 63 6.73 -8.06 1.44
CA LEU A 63 5.93 -6.92 0.99
C LEU A 63 5.04 -6.37 2.12
N ALA A 64 4.30 -7.25 2.81
CA ALA A 64 3.47 -6.87 3.95
C ALA A 64 4.29 -6.22 5.07
N THR A 65 5.45 -6.78 5.40
CA THR A 65 6.36 -6.22 6.41
C THR A 65 6.81 -4.82 6.03
N ARG A 66 7.18 -4.60 4.76
CA ARG A 66 7.61 -3.29 4.26
C ARG A 66 6.46 -2.28 4.27
N ALA A 67 5.25 -2.68 3.90
CA ALA A 67 4.06 -1.84 3.93
C ALA A 67 3.70 -1.41 5.36
N ILE A 68 3.71 -2.34 6.32
CA ILE A 68 3.46 -2.07 7.74
C ILE A 68 4.51 -1.09 8.29
N HIS A 69 5.77 -1.28 7.92
CA HIS A 69 6.84 -0.38 8.33
C HIS A 69 6.64 1.04 7.78
N LEU A 70 6.31 1.16 6.50
CA LEU A 70 6.03 2.45 5.85
C LEU A 70 4.84 3.18 6.51
N HIS A 71 3.75 2.45 6.74
CA HIS A 71 2.55 2.98 7.41
C HIS A 71 2.84 3.50 8.82
N ARG A 72 3.69 2.81 9.59
CA ARG A 72 4.13 3.24 10.92
C ARG A 72 4.98 4.53 10.89
N GLN A 73 5.68 4.81 9.79
CA GLN A 73 6.46 6.04 9.62
C GLN A 73 5.58 7.27 9.29
N ALA A 74 4.24 7.16 9.45
CA ALA A 74 3.26 8.23 9.19
C ALA A 74 3.19 8.69 7.73
N TRP A 75 3.61 7.85 6.79
CA TRP A 75 3.37 8.08 5.37
C TRP A 75 1.88 7.87 5.02
N PRO A 76 1.19 8.80 4.32
CA PRO A 76 1.56 10.16 3.92
C PRO A 76 0.93 11.21 4.85
N THR A 77 1.72 11.98 5.60
CA THR A 77 1.19 12.99 6.56
C THR A 77 0.84 14.34 5.92
N ALA A 78 0.62 14.41 4.61
CA ALA A 78 0.23 15.66 3.95
C ALA A 78 -0.75 15.40 2.80
N ILE A 79 -2.05 15.41 3.12
CA ILE A 79 -3.12 15.83 2.21
C ILE A 79 -3.93 16.88 2.96
#